data_AF-A0A378KUQ7-F1
#
_entry.id   AF-A0A378KUQ7-F1
#
_cell.length_a   1.000
_cell.length_b   1.000
_cell.length_c   1.000
_cell.angle_alpha   90.00
_cell.angle_beta   90.00
_cell.angle_gamma   90.00
#
_symmetry.space_group_name_H-M   'P 1'
#
loop_
_entity.id
_entity.type
_entity.pdbx_description
1 polymer ?
#
loop_
_entity_poly.entity_id
_entity_poly.type
_entity_poly.pdbx_seq_one_letter_code
_entity_poly.pdbx_strand_id
1 'polypeptide(L)' 'MTNKKLNERLNHELDELGVPALMTERVQVCSKLFKLPKFKIEALLNGVITFDNHSMQKIADELEVSMGWLMGVSKSKTKH' A
#
# COMPACT_ATOMS: atom_id res chain seq x y z
N MET A 1 -10.83 5.35 -9.76
CA MET A 1 -10.94 6.45 -8.77
C MET A 1 -9.72 6.42 -7.87
N THR A 2 -9.14 7.58 -7.52
CA THR A 2 -8.02 7.68 -6.59
C THR A 2 -8.51 7.79 -5.15
N ASN A 3 -7.96 6.98 -4.25
CA ASN A 3 -8.25 7.02 -2.82
C ASN A 3 -7.11 7.71 -2.08
N LYS A 4 -7.38 8.95 -1.62
CA LYS A 4 -6.41 9.77 -0.90
C LYS A 4 -5.96 9.13 0.43
N LYS A 5 -6.89 8.54 1.18
CA LYS A 5 -6.57 7.88 2.46
C LYS A 5 -5.67 6.68 2.27
N LEU A 6 -5.91 5.89 1.22
CA LEU A 6 -5.03 4.77 0.85
C LEU A 6 -3.61 5.26 0.57
N ASN A 7 -3.49 6.30 -0.25
CA ASN A 7 -2.20 6.90 -0.60
C ASN A 7 -1.46 7.38 0.67
N GLU A 8 -2.14 8.16 1.52
CA GLU A 8 -1.57 8.69 2.77
C GLU A 8 -1.13 7.57 3.72
N ARG A 9 -2.02 6.61 4.02
CA ARG A 9 -1.74 5.51 4.95
C ARG A 9 -0.63 4.60 4.44
N LEU A 10 -0.69 4.23 3.16
CA LEU A 10 0.35 3.39 2.54
C LEU A 10 1.71 4.08 2.60
N ASN A 11 1.81 5.34 2.17
CA ASN A 11 3.10 6.04 2.18
C ASN A 11 3.65 6.19 3.60
N HIS A 12 2.78 6.42 4.60
CA HIS A 12 3.18 6.44 5.99
C HIS A 12 3.77 5.11 6.46
N GLU A 13 3.11 3.97 6.22
CA GLU A 13 3.66 2.67 6.61
C GLU A 13 4.99 2.38 5.88
N LEU A 14 5.12 2.77 4.62
CA LEU A 14 6.36 2.62 3.87
C LEU A 14 7.49 3.49 4.45
N ASP A 15 7.18 4.68 4.94
CA ASP A 15 8.13 5.55 5.64
C ASP A 15 8.56 4.92 6.98
N GLU A 16 7.63 4.35 7.74
CA GLU A 16 7.92 3.62 8.99
C GLU A 16 8.82 2.39 8.74
N LEU A 17 8.65 1.71 7.61
CA LEU A 17 9.49 0.59 7.17
C LEU A 17 10.86 1.03 6.61
N GLY A 18 11.13 2.33 6.53
CA GLY A 18 12.39 2.87 6.00
C GLY A 18 12.53 2.76 4.48
N VAL A 19 11.43 2.63 3.75
CA VAL A 19 11.45 2.60 2.28
C VAL A 19 11.85 3.98 1.75
N PRO A 20 12.74 4.07 0.73
CA PRO A 20 13.19 5.34 0.19
C PRO A 20 12.03 6.29 -0.19
N ALA A 21 12.22 7.59 0.03
CA ALA A 21 11.24 8.62 -0.31
C ALA A 21 11.15 8.88 -1.83
N LEU A 22 12.22 8.58 -2.58
CA LEU A 22 12.24 8.74 -4.02
C LEU A 22 11.26 7.75 -4.67
N MET A 23 10.28 8.26 -5.42
CA MET A 23 9.18 7.46 -5.97
C MET A 23 9.66 6.28 -6.82
N THR A 24 10.69 6.47 -7.65
CA THR A 24 11.24 5.41 -8.50
C THR A 24 11.84 4.26 -7.68
N GLU A 25 12.55 4.57 -6.61
CA GLU A 25 13.11 3.58 -5.68
C GLU A 25 12.01 2.90 -4.86
N ARG A 26 11.04 3.69 -4.37
CA ARG A 26 9.86 3.19 -3.66
C ARG A 26 9.11 2.16 -4.49
N VAL A 27 8.86 2.45 -5.78
CA VAL A 27 8.25 1.50 -6.71
C VAL A 27 9.06 0.22 -6.83
N GLN A 28 10.39 0.31 -6.92
CA GLN A 28 11.25 -0.87 -7.03
C GLN A 28 11.25 -1.72 -5.77
N VAL A 29 11.35 -1.10 -4.59
CA VAL A 29 11.34 -1.80 -3.30
C VAL A 29 9.98 -2.45 -3.04
N CYS A 30 8.90 -1.69 -3.18
CA CYS A 30 7.53 -2.17 -2.96
C CYS A 30 7.14 -3.29 -3.95
N SER A 31 7.64 -3.24 -5.18
CA SER A 31 7.44 -4.32 -6.17
C SER A 31 8.02 -5.65 -5.70
N LYS A 32 9.19 -5.61 -5.05
CA LYS A 32 9.82 -6.80 -4.46
C LYS A 32 9.13 -7.22 -3.17
N LEU A 33 8.82 -6.27 -2.29
CA LEU A 33 8.17 -6.51 -1.00
C LEU A 33 6.81 -7.19 -1.19
N PHE A 34 5.92 -6.59 -1.97
CA PHE A 34 4.56 -7.10 -2.18
C PHE A 34 4.47 -8.15 -3.29
N LYS A 35 5.58 -8.47 -3.97
CA LYS A 35 5.64 -9.40 -5.10
C LYS A 35 4.64 -9.04 -6.21
N LEU A 36 4.55 -7.74 -6.52
CA LEU A 36 3.64 -7.18 -7.52
C LEU A 36 4.40 -6.44 -8.62
N PRO A 37 3.90 -6.41 -9.87
CA PRO A 37 4.53 -5.64 -10.94
C PRO A 37 4.67 -4.14 -10.62
N LYS A 38 5.77 -3.52 -11.07
CA LYS A 38 6.08 -2.10 -10.82
C LYS A 38 4.95 -1.14 -11.22
N PHE A 39 4.34 -1.34 -12.40
CA PHE A 39 3.23 -0.47 -12.85
C PHE A 39 2.01 -0.53 -11.93
N LYS A 40 1.76 -1.69 -11.31
CA LYS A 40 0.69 -1.83 -10.32
C LYS A 40 1.05 -1.08 -9.04
N ILE A 41 2.28 -1.24 -8.56
CA ILE A 41 2.78 -0.51 -7.38
C ILE A 41 2.74 1.00 -7.59
N GLU A 42 3.16 1.48 -8.75
CA GLU A 42 3.07 2.90 -9.08
C GLU A 42 1.63 3.40 -9.05
N ALA A 43 0.68 2.65 -9.62
CA ALA A 43 -0.74 2.97 -9.52
C ALA A 43 -1.21 3.00 -8.04
N LEU A 44 -0.78 2.03 -7.22
CA LEU A 44 -1.10 1.93 -5.80
C LEU A 44 -0.59 3.13 -5.01
N LEU A 45 0.67 3.50 -5.20
CA LEU A 45 1.33 4.62 -4.50
C LEU A 45 0.72 5.97 -4.89
N ASN A 46 0.14 6.07 -6.09
CA ASN A 46 -0.66 7.21 -6.52
C ASN A 46 -2.13 7.14 -6.02
N GLY A 47 -2.49 6.11 -5.24
CA GLY A 47 -3.82 5.90 -4.68
C GLY A 47 -4.84 5.36 -5.68
N VAL A 48 -4.43 4.89 -6.85
CA VAL A 48 -5.33 4.31 -7.85
C VAL A 48 -5.72 2.90 -7.40
N ILE A 49 -7.00 2.70 -7.06
CA ILE A 49 -7.52 1.38 -6.70
C ILE A 49 -7.83 0.60 -7.99
N THR A 50 -6.88 -0.23 -8.42
CA THR A 50 -7.03 -1.19 -9.54
C THR A 50 -6.86 -2.64 -9.11
N PHE A 51 -6.68 -2.88 -7.81
CA PHE A 51 -6.37 -4.18 -7.26
C PHE A 51 -7.64 -4.93 -6.85
N ASP A 52 -7.62 -6.23 -7.08
CA ASP A 52 -8.57 -7.16 -6.50
C ASP A 52 -8.35 -7.30 -4.99
N ASN A 53 -9.37 -7.76 -4.28
CA ASN A 53 -9.33 -7.90 -2.83
C ASN A 53 -8.17 -8.77 -2.34
N HIS A 54 -7.79 -9.80 -3.10
CA HIS A 54 -6.69 -10.68 -2.71
C HIS A 54 -5.33 -9.99 -2.79
N SER A 55 -5.07 -9.18 -3.83
CA SER A 55 -3.84 -8.38 -3.89
C SER A 55 -3.78 -7.31 -2.79
N MET A 56 -4.90 -6.65 -2.48
CA MET A 56 -4.95 -5.68 -1.38
C MET A 56 -4.80 -6.33 -0.01
N GLN A 57 -5.36 -7.52 0.19
CA GLN A 57 -5.18 -8.26 1.42
C GLN A 57 -3.72 -8.66 1.63
N LYS A 58 -3.02 -9.10 0.58
CA LYS A 58 -1.58 -9.38 0.64
C LYS A 58 -0.75 -8.17 1.05
N ILE A 59 -1.02 -7.00 0.45
CA ILE A 59 -0.32 -5.75 0.81
C ILE A 59 -0.58 -5.43 2.29
N ALA A 60 -1.84 -5.55 2.73
CA ALA A 60 -2.19 -5.29 4.12
C ALA A 60 -1.50 -6.27 5.10
N ASP A 61 -1.38 -7.55 4.73
CA ASP A 61 -0.70 -8.55 5.55
C ASP A 61 0.82 -8.31 5.61
N GLU A 62 1.47 -7.95 4.49
CA GLU A 62 2.91 -7.60 4.47
C GLU A 62 3.22 -6.32 5.26
N LEU A 63 2.25 -5.42 5.38
CA LEU A 63 2.33 -4.21 6.21
C LEU A 63 1.83 -4.45 7.65
N GLU A 64 1.38 -5.66 7.98
CA GLU A 64 0.80 -6.02 9.28
C GLU A 64 -0.37 -5.11 9.74
N VAL A 65 -1.17 -4.63 8.77
CA VAL A 65 -2.35 -3.77 9.00
C VAL A 65 -3.64 -4.41 8.49
N SER A 66 -4.78 -3.86 8.90
CA SER A 66 -6.09 -4.21 8.37
C SER A 66 -6.28 -3.65 6.96
N MET A 67 -6.75 -4.47 6.02
CA MET A 67 -7.13 -4.02 4.67
C MET A 67 -8.19 -2.90 4.71
N GLY A 68 -9.17 -3.00 5.63
CA GLY A 68 -10.19 -1.98 5.81
C GLY A 68 -9.59 -0.63 6.23
N TRP A 69 -8.54 -0.67 7.05
CA TRP A 69 -7.84 0.55 7.46
C TRP A 69 -6.97 1.06 6.34
N LEU A 70 -6.20 0.21 5.66
CA LEU A 70 -5.41 0.63 4.52
C LEU A 70 -6.27 1.33 3.46
N MET A 71 -7.48 0.82 3.20
CA MET A 71 -8.43 1.40 2.25
C MET A 71 -9.19 2.65 2.77
N GLY A 72 -9.01 3.04 4.02
CA GLY A 72 -9.73 4.17 4.61
C GLY A 72 -11.19 3.90 4.99
N VAL A 73 -11.60 2.63 4.98
CA VAL A 73 -12.96 2.15 5.31
C VAL A 73 -13.13 1.99 6.83
N SER A 74 -12.09 1.52 7.53
CA SER A 74 -12.09 1.34 8.98
C SER A 74 -11.08 2.25 9.68
N LYS A 75 -11.30 2.44 10.99
CA LYS A 75 -10.40 3.20 11.87
C LYS A 75 -9.38 2.32 12.60
N SER A 76 -9.60 1.00 12.69
CA SER A 76 -8.70 0.07 13.39
C SER A 76 -7.52 -0.33 12.51
N LYS A 77 -6.30 0.13 12.82
CA LYS A 77 -5.06 -0.20 12.09
C LYS A 77 -4.74 -1.69 12.18
N THR A 78 -4.84 -2.27 13.36
CA THR A 78 -4.46 -3.66 13.60
C THR A 78 -5.60 -4.63 13.30
N LYS A 79 -5.24 -5.79 12.75
CA LYS A 79 -6.12 -6.96 12.55
C LYS A 79 -6.32 -7.59 13.94
N HIS A 80 -7.44 -7.28 14.59
CA HIS A 80 -7.84 -7.91 15.85
C HIS A 80 -8.42 -9.30 15.61
#